data_AF-A0AA39QF35-F1
#
_entry.id   AF-A0AA39QF35-F1
#
_cell.length_a   1.000
_cell.length_b   1.000
_cell.length_c   1.000
_cell.angle_alpha   90.00
_cell.angle_beta   90.00
_cell.angle_gamma   90.00
#
_symmetry.space_group_name_H-M   'P 1'
#
loop_
_entity.id
_entity.type
_entity.pdbx_description
1 polymer ?
#
loop_
_entity_poly.entity_id
_entity_poly.type
_entity_poly.pdbx_seq_one_letter_code
_entity_poly.pdbx_strand_id
1 'polypeptide(L)'
;EKLEVEEEDARIKRIEAVMHKLNTTSGLRPPSTTAKPFDFGERRTFAVDPPSELLSRVQAFLPQIEASNAILTQRVELDPKSVDIEHITEEMDQYIEMNLGLGVFEHRKDVQSQQQNLDFQMAVSSSSESDEEDSSDTDTDSSSE
;
A
#
# COMPACT_ATOMS: atom_id res chain seq x y z
N GLU A 1 -34.48 -2.53 21.58
CA GLU A 1 -33.50 -3.54 22.02
C GLU A 1 -32.41 -2.83 22.79
N LYS A 2 -32.10 -3.31 24.00
CA LYS A 2 -30.99 -2.75 24.78
C LYS A 2 -29.71 -3.29 24.16
N LEU A 3 -28.81 -2.42 23.73
CA LEU A 3 -27.45 -2.81 23.34
C LEU A 3 -26.84 -3.56 24.53
N GLU A 4 -26.56 -4.84 24.36
CA GLU A 4 -25.76 -5.60 25.32
C GLU A 4 -24.35 -5.03 25.21
N VAL A 5 -24.04 -4.05 26.06
CA VAL A 5 -22.69 -3.53 26.20
C VAL A 5 -21.91 -4.64 26.91
N GLU A 6 -21.22 -5.45 26.13
CA GLU A 6 -20.22 -6.40 26.62
C GLU A 6 -19.23 -5.60 27.49
N GLU A 7 -18.98 -6.06 28.73
CA GLU A 7 -17.97 -5.43 29.57
C GLU A 7 -16.60 -5.50 28.87
N GLU A 8 -15.79 -4.45 29.02
CA GLU A 8 -14.48 -4.29 28.36
C GLU A 8 -13.60 -5.55 28.52
N ASP A 9 -13.58 -6.13 29.73
CA ASP A 9 -12.81 -7.34 30.03
C ASP A 9 -13.30 -8.59 29.28
N ALA A 10 -14.60 -8.71 29.04
CA ALA A 10 -15.16 -9.81 28.25
C ALA A 10 -14.81 -9.66 26.77
N ARG A 11 -14.87 -8.42 26.27
CA ARG A 11 -14.46 -8.08 24.90
C ARG A 11 -13.00 -8.42 24.65
N ILE A 12 -12.10 -8.03 25.56
CA ILE A 12 -10.66 -8.32 25.46
C ILE A 12 -10.42 -9.83 25.41
N LYS A 13 -11.02 -10.60 26.32
CA LYS A 13 -10.89 -12.08 26.34
C LYS A 13 -11.36 -12.73 25.05
N ARG A 14 -12.47 -12.23 24.48
CA ARG A 14 -12.99 -12.74 23.20
C ARG A 14 -12.01 -12.48 22.06
N ILE A 15 -11.43 -11.28 21.99
CA ILE A 15 -10.44 -10.91 20.97
C ILE A 15 -9.18 -11.76 21.12
N GLU A 16 -8.66 -11.91 22.35
CA GLU A 16 -7.50 -12.76 22.64
C GLU A 16 -7.72 -14.22 22.21
N ALA A 17 -8.89 -14.78 22.51
CA ALA A 17 -9.23 -16.15 22.11
C ALA A 17 -9.29 -16.32 20.58
N VAL A 18 -9.82 -15.33 19.86
CA VAL A 18 -9.87 -15.34 18.39
C VAL A 18 -8.47 -15.24 17.79
N MET A 19 -7.65 -14.30 18.28
CA MET A 19 -6.25 -14.12 17.85
C MET A 19 -5.42 -15.38 18.07
N HIS A 20 -5.55 -15.99 19.26
CA HIS A 20 -4.84 -17.23 19.58
C HIS A 20 -5.28 -18.40 18.69
N LYS A 21 -6.57 -18.49 18.37
CA LYS A 21 -7.10 -19.51 17.47
C LYS A 21 -6.55 -19.36 16.05
N LEU A 22 -6.45 -18.13 15.53
CA LEU A 22 -5.86 -17.86 14.21
C LEU A 22 -4.37 -18.19 14.16
N ASN A 23 -3.63 -17.83 15.21
CA ASN A 23 -2.19 -18.13 15.30
C ASN A 23 -1.92 -19.66 15.26
N THR A 24 -2.74 -20.45 15.94
CA THR A 24 -2.61 -21.93 15.90
C THR A 24 -2.95 -22.55 14.53
N THR A 25 -3.72 -21.86 13.68
CA THR A 25 -4.07 -22.34 12.33
C THR A 25 -3.04 -21.98 11.26
N SER A 26 -2.13 -21.05 11.55
CA SER A 26 -1.06 -20.61 10.62
C SER A 26 0.14 -21.58 10.58
N GLY A 27 0.13 -22.63 11.40
CA GLY A 27 1.28 -23.52 11.64
C GLY A 27 1.48 -24.69 10.67
N LEU A 28 1.02 -24.61 9.42
CA LEU A 28 1.30 -25.65 8.42
C LEU A 28 1.78 -25.07 7.09
N ARG A 29 3.09 -24.80 7.02
CA ARG A 29 4.02 -25.15 5.91
C ARG A 29 5.11 -24.07 5.78
N PRO A 30 6.40 -24.41 5.96
CA PRO A 30 7.47 -23.50 5.55
C PRO A 30 7.40 -23.31 4.03
N PRO A 31 7.51 -22.08 3.51
CA PRO A 31 7.72 -21.90 2.08
C PRO A 31 9.06 -22.56 1.73
N SER A 32 9.00 -23.66 0.98
CA SER A 32 10.19 -24.25 0.36
C SER A 32 10.81 -23.18 -0.54
N THR A 33 11.94 -22.61 -0.12
CA THR A 33 12.74 -21.63 -0.86
C THR A 33 13.51 -22.30 -2.00
N THR A 34 12.83 -23.10 -2.83
CA THR A 34 13.26 -23.31 -4.20
C THR A 34 12.60 -22.21 -5.00
N ALA A 35 13.21 -21.02 -5.00
CA ALA A 35 12.80 -19.95 -5.89
C ALA A 35 12.81 -20.53 -7.31
N LYS A 36 11.62 -20.77 -7.87
CA LYS A 36 11.51 -21.14 -9.28
C LYS A 36 12.13 -19.98 -10.05
N PRO A 37 13.09 -20.21 -10.97
CA PRO A 37 13.59 -19.14 -11.80
C PRO A 37 12.38 -18.51 -12.47
N PHE A 38 12.19 -17.21 -12.24
CA PHE A 38 11.13 -16.46 -12.86
C PHE A 38 11.36 -16.52 -14.37
N ASP A 39 10.52 -17.28 -15.07
CA ASP A 39 10.55 -17.36 -16.52
C ASP A 39 9.87 -16.12 -17.05
N PHE A 40 10.68 -15.20 -17.62
CA PHE A 40 10.20 -13.97 -18.24
C PHE A 40 9.40 -14.25 -19.54
N GLY A 41 9.22 -15.52 -19.91
CA GLY A 41 8.56 -15.92 -21.15
C GLY A 41 9.36 -15.49 -22.37
N GLU A 42 8.69 -15.47 -23.52
CA GLU A 42 9.29 -14.98 -24.75
C GLU A 42 9.55 -13.47 -24.67
N ARG A 43 10.81 -13.09 -24.51
CA ARG A 43 11.28 -11.69 -24.50
C ARG A 43 11.23 -11.07 -25.90
N ARG A 44 10.04 -10.98 -26.49
CA ARG A 44 9.82 -10.29 -27.77
C ARG A 44 9.75 -8.78 -27.52
N THR A 45 10.65 -8.05 -28.18
CA THR A 45 10.65 -6.58 -28.18
C THR A 45 10.07 -6.07 -29.50
N PHE A 46 9.38 -4.94 -29.46
CA PHE A 46 8.87 -4.26 -30.65
C PHE A 46 9.67 -2.97 -30.88
N ALA A 47 9.92 -2.65 -32.15
CA ALA A 47 10.54 -1.39 -32.51
C ALA A 47 9.59 -0.25 -32.13
N VAL A 48 10.13 0.79 -31.51
CA VAL A 48 9.41 2.01 -31.19
C VAL A 48 9.80 3.06 -32.21
N ASP A 49 8.83 3.63 -32.92
CA ASP A 49 9.08 4.65 -33.94
C ASP A 49 9.58 5.97 -33.30
N PRO A 50 10.49 6.71 -33.96
CA PRO A 50 10.91 8.03 -33.48
C PRO A 50 9.81 9.10 -33.66
N PRO A 51 9.66 10.11 -32.78
CA PRO A 51 10.36 10.34 -31.52
C PRO A 51 9.55 9.80 -30.33
N SER A 52 10.09 8.81 -29.62
CA SER A 52 9.42 8.29 -28.44
C SER A 52 9.90 9.01 -27.19
N GLU A 53 9.03 9.86 -26.66
CA GLU A 53 9.12 10.42 -25.31
C GLU A 53 9.50 9.35 -24.29
N LEU A 54 8.98 8.13 -24.46
CA LEU A 54 9.31 6.96 -23.65
C LEU A 54 10.82 6.65 -23.64
N LEU A 55 11.50 6.65 -24.79
CA LEU A 55 12.94 6.38 -24.84
C LEU A 55 13.74 7.49 -24.16
N SER A 56 13.31 8.75 -24.32
CA SER A 56 13.92 9.89 -23.61
C SER A 56 13.78 9.75 -22.09
N ARG A 57 12.58 9.39 -21.60
CA ARG A 57 12.33 9.16 -20.17
C ARG A 57 13.14 7.99 -19.63
N VAL A 58 13.23 6.88 -20.37
CA VAL A 58 14.06 5.73 -19.97
C VAL A 58 15.52 6.13 -19.91
N GLN A 59 16.02 6.87 -20.91
CA GLN A 59 17.40 7.33 -20.94
C GLN A 59 17.72 8.29 -19.78
N ALA A 60 16.78 9.15 -19.38
CA ALA A 60 16.94 10.02 -18.22
C ALA A 60 16.81 9.27 -16.87
N PHE A 61 15.99 8.23 -16.82
CA PHE A 61 15.69 7.48 -15.60
C PHE A 61 16.76 6.44 -15.24
N LEU A 62 17.32 5.74 -16.23
CA LEU A 62 18.30 4.67 -16.00
C LEU A 62 19.56 5.13 -15.20
N PRO A 63 20.15 6.30 -15.48
CA PRO A 63 21.25 6.80 -14.65
C PRO A 63 20.84 7.11 -13.20
N GLN A 64 19.60 7.56 -12.98
CA GLN A 64 19.11 7.90 -11.64
C GLN A 64 18.90 6.63 -10.79
N ILE A 65 18.35 5.58 -11.40
CA ILE A 65 18.19 4.29 -10.70
C ILE A 65 19.54 3.63 -10.43
N GLU A 66 20.51 3.73 -11.35
CA GLU A 66 21.88 3.25 -11.10
C GLU A 66 22.52 3.98 -9.92
N ALA A 67 22.45 5.31 -9.88
CA ALA A 67 22.96 6.10 -8.78
C ALA A 67 22.28 5.73 -7.45
N SER A 68 20.96 5.56 -7.44
CA SER A 68 20.21 5.11 -6.26
C SER A 68 20.67 3.72 -5.77
N ASN A 69 20.84 2.78 -6.69
CA ASN A 69 21.30 1.42 -6.37
C ASN A 69 22.72 1.39 -5.82
N ALA A 70 23.61 2.25 -6.34
CA ALA A 70 24.97 2.40 -5.83
C ALA A 70 24.97 2.91 -4.39
N ILE A 71 24.12 3.91 -4.08
CA ILE A 71 23.97 4.43 -2.72
C ILE A 71 23.41 3.35 -1.79
N LEU A 72 22.41 2.58 -2.23
CA LEU A 72 21.87 1.47 -1.43
C LEU A 72 22.95 0.43 -1.13
N THR A 73 23.77 0.08 -2.11
CA THR A 73 24.86 -0.89 -1.93
C THR A 73 25.90 -0.37 -0.93
N GLN A 74 26.28 0.91 -1.04
CA GLN A 74 27.18 1.53 -0.07
C GLN A 74 26.59 1.53 1.36
N ARG A 75 25.28 1.78 1.50
CA ARG A 75 24.59 1.69 2.80
C ARG A 75 24.57 0.27 3.35
N VAL A 76 24.35 -0.74 2.51
CA VAL A 76 24.42 -2.16 2.92
C VAL A 76 25.83 -2.51 3.41
N GLU A 77 26.89 -2.02 2.75
CA GLU A 77 28.27 -2.28 3.18
C GLU A 77 28.62 -1.65 4.53
N LEU A 78 28.08 -0.46 4.82
CA LEU A 78 28.30 0.23 6.09
C LEU A 78 27.45 -0.34 7.22
N ASP A 79 26.16 -0.54 6.98
CA ASP A 79 25.21 -1.12 7.92
C ASP A 79 24.12 -1.92 7.20
N PRO A 80 24.23 -3.25 7.17
CA PRO A 80 23.22 -4.12 6.57
C PRO A 80 21.82 -3.96 7.18
N LYS A 81 21.72 -3.59 8.47
CA LYS A 81 20.44 -3.45 9.17
C LYS A 81 19.70 -2.16 8.81
N SER A 82 20.42 -1.16 8.29
CA SER A 82 19.82 0.12 7.86
C SER A 82 19.00 0.01 6.58
N VAL A 83 19.27 -1.01 5.76
CA VAL A 83 18.58 -1.25 4.48
C VAL A 83 17.50 -2.33 4.61
N ASP A 84 17.49 -3.05 5.73
CA ASP A 84 16.46 -4.03 6.04
C ASP A 84 15.19 -3.32 6.53
N ILE A 85 14.17 -3.32 5.67
CA ILE A 85 12.85 -2.74 5.95
C ILE A 85 12.08 -3.50 7.04
N GLU A 86 12.50 -4.71 7.40
CA GLU A 86 11.93 -5.51 8.48
C GLU A 86 12.72 -5.37 9.79
N HIS A 87 13.75 -4.51 9.83
CA HIS A 87 14.55 -4.32 11.03
C HIS A 87 13.81 -3.53 12.10
N ILE A 88 13.34 -4.23 13.13
CA ILE A 88 12.76 -3.64 14.34
C ILE A 88 13.86 -3.55 15.40
N THR A 89 14.14 -2.34 15.91
CA THR A 89 15.09 -2.16 17.02
C THR A 89 14.49 -2.62 18.34
N GLU A 90 15.31 -3.04 19.31
CA GLU A 90 14.83 -3.53 20.63
C GLU A 90 13.98 -2.51 21.42
N GLU A 91 14.09 -1.22 21.07
CA GLU A 91 13.34 -0.12 21.66
C GLU A 91 12.04 0.23 20.91
N MET A 92 11.80 -0.38 19.74
CA MET A 92 10.57 -0.18 18.97
C MET A 92 9.51 -1.19 19.38
N ASP A 93 8.32 -0.69 19.69
CA ASP A 93 7.20 -1.56 19.98
C ASP A 93 6.75 -2.33 18.72
N GLN A 94 6.52 -3.64 18.88
CA GLN A 94 6.13 -4.54 17.80
C GLN A 94 4.61 -4.50 17.55
N TYR A 95 4.08 -3.37 17.10
CA TYR A 95 2.67 -3.23 16.73
C TYR A 95 2.50 -3.13 15.20
N ILE A 96 1.48 -3.82 14.66
CA ILE A 96 1.04 -3.66 13.27
C ILE A 96 -0.07 -2.61 13.27
N GLU A 97 0.25 -1.38 12.87
CA GLU A 97 -0.75 -0.32 12.69
C GLU A 97 -1.53 -0.57 11.39
N MET A 98 -2.85 -0.70 11.49
CA MET A 98 -3.73 -0.86 10.35
C MET A 98 -4.79 0.24 10.34
N ASN A 99 -4.80 1.05 9.27
CA ASN A 99 -5.88 2.00 9.02
C ASN A 99 -7.11 1.27 8.46
N LEU A 100 -7.83 0.58 9.34
CA LEU A 100 -9.06 -0.13 8.97
C LEU A 100 -10.21 0.87 8.83
N GLY A 101 -10.70 1.05 7.60
CA GLY A 101 -11.93 1.80 7.33
C GLY A 101 -13.16 1.04 7.80
N LEU A 102 -13.39 1.00 9.12
CA LEU A 102 -14.59 0.42 9.70
C LEU A 102 -15.75 1.38 9.45
N GLY A 103 -16.46 1.20 8.34
CA GLY A 103 -17.69 1.94 8.06
C GLY A 103 -18.72 1.73 9.16
N VAL A 104 -19.60 2.73 9.37
CA VAL A 104 -20.77 2.56 10.23
C VAL A 104 -21.78 1.64 9.54
N PHE A 105 -22.03 0.47 10.12
CA PHE A 105 -23.04 -0.45 9.61
C PHE A 105 -24.43 0.02 10.06
N GLU A 106 -25.18 0.68 9.18
CA GLU A 106 -26.59 1.00 9.43
C GLU A 106 -27.45 -0.24 9.22
N HIS A 107 -27.95 -0.83 10.32
CA HIS A 107 -28.90 -1.93 10.24
C HIS A 107 -30.27 -1.40 9.80
N ARG A 108 -30.53 -1.42 8.48
CA ARG A 108 -31.88 -1.25 7.96
C ARG A 108 -32.71 -2.45 8.42
N LYS A 109 -33.66 -2.22 9.34
CA LYS A 109 -34.66 -3.21 9.73
C LYS A 109 -35.62 -3.44 8.57
N ASP A 110 -35.19 -4.21 7.58
CA ASP A 110 -36.10 -4.72 6.57
C ASP A 110 -36.65 -6.07 7.01
N VAL A 111 -37.97 -6.03 7.06
CA VAL A 111 -38.90 -7.07 7.45
C VAL A 111 -38.66 -8.30 6.58
N GLN A 112 -38.51 -9.44 7.26
CA GLN A 112 -38.63 -10.80 6.75
C GLN A 112 -37.49 -11.37 5.90
N SER A 113 -36.75 -12.27 6.55
CA SER A 113 -36.55 -13.65 6.10
C SER A 113 -35.70 -13.90 4.84
N GLN A 114 -34.50 -14.42 5.11
CA GLN A 114 -33.71 -15.39 4.31
C GLN A 114 -32.62 -14.85 3.38
N GLN A 115 -31.41 -15.40 3.62
CA GLN A 115 -30.21 -15.49 2.78
C GLN A 115 -29.47 -14.19 2.45
N GLN A 116 -28.44 -13.90 3.26
CA GLN A 116 -27.44 -12.88 2.94
C GLN A 116 -26.23 -13.53 2.24
N ASN A 117 -26.18 -13.39 0.91
CA ASN A 117 -24.94 -13.21 0.18
C ASN A 117 -24.46 -11.78 0.48
N LEU A 118 -23.29 -11.62 1.08
CA LEU A 118 -22.73 -10.31 1.41
C LEU A 118 -21.94 -9.79 0.20
N ASP A 119 -22.62 -9.01 -0.65
CA ASP A 119 -21.97 -8.19 -1.69
C ASP A 119 -21.63 -6.81 -1.09
N PHE A 120 -20.34 -6.53 -0.93
CA PHE A 120 -19.83 -5.27 -0.39
C PHE A 120 -19.66 -4.25 -1.52
N GLN A 121 -20.65 -3.40 -1.75
CA GLN A 121 -20.52 -2.26 -2.67
C GLN A 121 -20.08 -1.00 -1.90
N MET A 122 -18.87 -0.55 -2.20
CA MET A 122 -18.29 0.71 -1.71
C MET A 122 -18.95 1.88 -2.44
N ALA A 123 -19.68 2.72 -1.71
CA ALA A 123 -20.13 4.01 -2.22
C ALA A 123 -18.95 4.99 -2.21
N VAL A 124 -18.35 5.24 -3.39
CA VAL A 124 -17.38 6.33 -3.58
C VAL A 124 -18.15 7.65 -3.63
N SER A 125 -18.08 8.41 -2.54
CA SER A 125 -18.51 9.81 -2.56
C SER A 125 -17.47 10.60 -3.35
N SER A 126 -17.80 10.99 -4.58
CA SER A 126 -17.03 11.93 -5.38
C SER A 126 -17.10 13.31 -4.73
N SER A 127 -16.07 13.69 -3.95
CA SER A 127 -15.81 15.10 -3.70
C SER A 127 -15.40 15.73 -5.03
N SER A 128 -16.11 16.76 -5.46
CA SER A 128 -15.65 17.61 -6.56
C SER A 128 -14.73 18.64 -5.94
N GLU A 129 -13.42 18.48 -6.14
CA GLU A 129 -12.43 19.50 -5.86
C GLU A 129 -12.45 20.51 -7.02
N SER A 130 -12.81 21.75 -6.72
CA SER A 130 -12.78 22.88 -7.64
C SER A 130 -11.35 23.39 -7.74
N ASP A 131 -10.70 23.18 -8.89
CA ASP A 131 -9.42 23.81 -9.23
C ASP A 131 -9.66 25.29 -9.57
N GLU A 132 -9.12 26.20 -8.76
CA GLU A 132 -9.00 27.62 -9.09
C GLU A 132 -7.64 27.86 -9.75
N GLU A 133 -7.68 28.12 -11.06
CA GLU A 133 -6.54 28.45 -11.91
C GLU A 133 -6.15 29.93 -11.69
N ASP A 134 -5.05 30.21 -10.99
CA ASP A 134 -4.46 31.54 -10.86
C ASP A 134 -3.35 31.74 -11.90
N SER A 135 -3.71 32.30 -13.06
CA SER A 135 -2.77 32.71 -14.10
C SER A 135 -2.12 34.05 -13.74
N SER A 136 -0.91 34.01 -13.16
CA SER A 136 -0.08 35.20 -12.98
C SER A 136 0.84 35.41 -14.20
N ASP A 137 0.30 36.09 -15.22
CA ASP A 137 1.10 36.66 -16.30
C ASP A 137 2.02 37.75 -15.73
N THR A 138 3.32 37.49 -15.74
CA THR A 138 4.35 38.47 -15.38
C THR A 138 5.04 38.95 -16.66
N ASP A 139 4.47 40.00 -17.24
CA ASP A 139 5.09 40.77 -18.31
C ASP A 139 6.42 41.34 -17.82
N THR A 140 7.52 40.74 -18.30
CA THR A 140 8.86 41.26 -18.06
C THR A 140 9.37 41.95 -19.32
N ASP A 141 8.99 43.21 -19.49
CA ASP A 141 9.63 44.12 -20.44
C ASP A 141 11.09 44.35 -19.99
N SER A 142 12.05 43.88 -20.79
CA SER A 142 13.45 44.30 -20.68
C SER A 142 13.91 44.87 -22.02
N SER A 143 13.77 46.18 -22.12
CA SER A 143 14.57 47.03 -23.01
C SER A 143 15.94 47.24 -22.36
N SER A 144 17.04 46.91 -23.05
CA SER A 144 18.34 47.60 -22.94
C SER A 144 19.32 47.14 -24.04
N GLU A 145 19.77 48.13 -24.81
CA GLU A 145 20.98 48.29 -25.67
C GLU A 145 21.22 47.41 -26.90
#